data_AF-A0A959GIU6-F1
#
_entry.id   AF-A0A959GIU6-F1
#
_cell.length_a   1.000
_cell.length_b   1.000
_cell.length_c   1.000
_cell.angle_alpha   90.00
_cell.angle_beta   90.00
_cell.angle_gamma   90.00
#
_symmetry.space_group_name_H-M   'P 1'
#
loop_
_entity.id
_entity.type
_entity.pdbx_description
1 polymer ?
#
loop_
_entity_poly.entity_id
_entity_poly.type
_entity_poly.pdbx_seq_one_letter_code
_entity_poly.pdbx_strand_id
1 'polypeptide(L)' 'MKNHFFSLIAAALTLLAGCAPSNTQPEVKEEITERKIVVYQVFTRLFGNTNTTNKPWGTIEENGVGKFNDFTDKALDS' A
#
# COMPACT_ATOMS: atom_id res chain seq x y z
N MET A 1 -25.04 34.01 -51.65
CA MET A 1 -24.49 32.64 -51.42
C MET A 1 -23.00 32.63 -51.06
N LYS A 2 -22.14 33.52 -51.61
CA LYS A 2 -20.70 33.56 -51.30
C LYS A 2 -20.36 33.96 -49.85
N ASN A 3 -21.19 34.77 -49.20
CA ASN A 3 -20.92 35.29 -47.84
C ASN A 3 -21.26 34.28 -46.74
N HIS A 4 -22.23 33.40 -46.97
CA HIS A 4 -22.50 32.25 -46.08
C HIS A 4 -21.47 31.14 -46.27
N PHE A 5 -20.91 31.00 -47.48
CA PHE A 5 -19.81 30.07 -47.76
C PHE A 5 -18.53 30.46 -47.00
N PHE A 6 -18.20 31.76 -46.98
CA PHE A 6 -17.10 32.29 -46.15
C PHE A 6 -17.36 32.14 -44.64
N SER A 7 -18.61 32.31 -44.20
CA SER A 7 -19.00 32.11 -42.79
C SER A 7 -18.90 30.64 -42.35
N LEU A 8 -19.20 29.69 -43.25
CA LEU A 8 -19.07 28.24 -42.98
C LEU A 8 -17.61 27.79 -42.93
N ILE A 9 -16.74 28.37 -43.77
CA ILE A 9 -15.29 28.11 -43.76
C ILE A 9 -14.64 28.67 -42.48
N ALA A 10 -15.06 29.86 -42.02
CA ALA A 10 -14.57 30.44 -40.78
C ALA A 10 -14.97 29.63 -39.54
N ALA A 11 -16.20 29.09 -39.50
CA ALA A 11 -16.68 28.25 -38.40
C ALA A 11 -15.97 26.88 -38.34
N ALA A 12 -15.55 26.33 -39.49
CA ALA A 12 -14.80 25.07 -39.57
C ALA A 12 -13.34 25.22 -39.08
N LEU A 13 -12.74 26.39 -39.23
CA LEU A 13 -11.33 26.64 -38.83
C LEU A 13 -11.18 26.79 -37.31
N THR A 14 -12.23 27.23 -36.60
CA THR A 14 -12.25 27.34 -35.14
C THR A 14 -12.39 26.00 -34.40
N LEU A 15 -12.73 24.91 -35.09
CA LEU A 15 -12.87 23.57 -34.48
C LEU A 15 -11.54 22.80 -34.36
N LEU A 16 -10.45 23.27 -34.98
CA LEU A 16 -9.15 22.56 -34.99
C LEU A 16 -8.13 23.08 -33.96
N ALA A 17 -8.44 24.16 -33.23
CA ALA A 17 -7.52 24.75 -32.25
C ALA A 17 -7.77 24.30 -30.79
N GLY A 18 -8.60 23.28 -30.57
CA GLY A 18 -9.16 22.93 -29.25
C GLY A 18 -8.36 21.96 -28.37
N CYS A 19 -7.19 21.46 -28.79
CA CYS A 19 -6.39 20.55 -27.94
C CYS A 19 -4.92 20.97 -27.90
N ALA A 20 -4.56 21.77 -26.90
CA ALA A 20 -3.19 21.80 -26.41
C ALA A 20 -3.07 20.75 -25.29
N PRO A 21 -2.11 19.80 -25.35
CA PRO A 21 -1.83 18.94 -24.21
C PRO A 21 -1.21 19.82 -23.11
N SER A 22 -2.00 20.15 -22.08
CA SER A 22 -1.42 20.66 -20.85
C SER A 22 -0.55 19.55 -20.27
N ASN A 23 0.76 19.75 -20.22
CA ASN A 23 1.66 18.94 -19.41
C ASN A 23 1.36 19.20 -17.93
N THR A 24 0.24 18.67 -17.46
CA THR A 24 -0.03 18.53 -16.04
C THR A 24 0.54 17.19 -15.67
N GLN A 25 1.79 17.20 -15.21
CA GLN A 25 2.34 16.05 -14.51
C GLN A 25 1.38 15.74 -13.36
N PRO A 26 0.82 14.53 -13.25
CA PRO A 26 0.03 14.18 -12.09
C PRO A 26 0.95 14.32 -10.88
N GLU A 27 0.66 15.32 -10.05
CA GLU A 27 1.16 15.40 -8.69
C GLU A 27 0.74 14.10 -8.03
N VAL A 28 1.73 13.25 -7.74
CA VAL A 28 1.53 12.04 -6.95
C VAL A 28 1.12 12.52 -5.58
N LYS A 29 -0.20 12.63 -5.35
CA LYS A 29 -0.75 12.67 -4.01
C LYS A 29 -0.31 11.37 -3.37
N GLU A 30 0.62 11.42 -2.42
CA GLU A 30 0.77 10.35 -1.45
C GLU A 30 -0.60 10.18 -0.79
N GLU A 31 -1.33 9.18 -1.25
CA GLU A 31 -2.49 8.67 -0.53
C GLU A 31 -1.91 8.13 0.77
N ILE A 32 -2.06 8.89 1.84
CA ILE A 32 -1.88 8.39 3.20
C ILE A 32 -3.00 7.38 3.39
N THR A 33 -2.80 6.17 2.88
CA THR A 33 -3.61 5.03 3.23
C THR A 33 -3.42 4.86 4.72
N GLU A 34 -4.41 5.26 5.51
CA GLU A 34 -4.44 4.96 6.93
C GLU A 34 -4.27 3.45 7.07
N ARG A 35 -3.07 3.03 7.45
CA ARG A 35 -2.79 1.61 7.62
C ARG A 35 -3.66 1.14 8.78
N LYS A 36 -4.54 0.17 8.49
CA LYS A 36 -5.38 -0.45 9.50
C LYS A 36 -4.49 -0.98 10.62
N ILE A 37 -4.70 -0.51 11.84
CA ILE A 37 -3.98 -0.99 13.01
C ILE A 37 -4.39 -2.45 13.25
N VAL A 38 -3.41 -3.35 13.28
CA VAL A 38 -3.58 -4.76 13.64
C VAL A 38 -2.96 -4.97 15.02
N VAL A 39 -3.74 -5.54 15.94
CA VAL A 39 -3.29 -5.83 17.31
C VAL A 39 -3.20 -7.34 17.49
N TYR A 40 -1.99 -7.83 17.76
CA TYR A 40 -1.75 -9.23 18.07
C TYR A 40 -1.66 -9.45 19.59
N GLN A 41 -2.50 -10.34 20.11
CA GLN A 41 -2.38 -10.83 21.48
C GLN A 41 -1.69 -12.19 21.45
N VAL A 42 -0.46 -12.25 21.97
CA VAL A 42 0.37 -13.46 21.94
C VAL A 42 0.89 -13.82 23.33
N PHE A 43 1.16 -15.10 23.54
CA PHE A 43 1.91 -15.57 24.71
C PHE A 43 3.41 -15.43 24.45
N THR A 44 4.06 -14.48 25.13
CA THR A 44 5.51 -14.21 24.97
C THR A 44 6.38 -15.44 25.26
N ARG A 45 5.93 -16.33 26.14
CA ARG A 45 6.63 -17.59 26.45
C ARG A 45 6.67 -18.55 25.25
N LEU A 46 5.68 -18.49 24.36
CA LEU A 46 5.49 -19.47 23.28
C LEU A 46 5.86 -18.92 21.91
N PHE A 47 5.68 -17.61 21.69
CA PHE A 47 5.99 -16.98 20.40
C PHE A 47 7.47 -17.12 20.06
N GLY A 48 7.78 -17.61 18.86
CA GLY A 48 9.17 -17.83 18.42
C GLY A 48 9.87 -19.05 19.03
N ASN A 49 9.27 -19.76 19.99
CA ASN A 49 9.89 -20.97 20.52
C ASN A 49 9.84 -22.11 19.49
N THR A 50 11.00 -22.51 18.97
CA THR A 50 11.12 -23.62 18.02
C THR A 50 11.31 -24.98 18.68
N ASN A 51 11.55 -25.01 20.00
CA ASN A 51 11.64 -26.25 20.75
C ASN A 51 10.23 -26.85 20.91
N THR A 52 10.05 -28.08 20.42
CA THR A 52 8.77 -28.80 20.43
C THR A 52 8.55 -29.62 21.70
N THR A 53 9.53 -29.66 22.60
CA THR A 53 9.44 -30.38 23.87
C THR A 53 8.42 -29.72 24.78
N ASN A 54 7.44 -30.50 25.23
CA ASN A 54 6.45 -30.08 26.22
C ASN A 54 6.45 -31.06 27.39
N LYS A 55 7.51 -30.99 28.21
CA LYS A 55 7.62 -31.76 29.44
C LYS A 55 6.92 -31.03 30.57
N PRO A 56 5.88 -31.61 31.21
CA PRO A 56 5.29 -31.04 32.40
C PRO A 56 6.37 -30.79 33.47
N TRP A 57 6.36 -29.61 34.07
CA TRP A 57 7.35 -29.20 35.09
C TRP A 57 8.81 -29.19 34.60
N GLY A 58 9.03 -29.16 33.28
CA GLY A 58 10.37 -29.04 32.70
C GLY A 58 10.96 -27.64 32.84
N THR A 59 12.30 -27.57 32.81
CA THR A 59 13.02 -26.30 32.91
C THR A 59 12.93 -25.49 31.61
N ILE A 60 13.43 -24.26 31.65
CA ILE A 60 13.55 -23.39 30.47
C ILE A 60 14.51 -23.98 29.43
N GLU A 61 15.56 -24.68 29.86
CA GLU A 61 16.52 -25.36 28.98
C GLU A 61 15.89 -26.58 28.29
N GLU A 62 15.03 -27.33 28.99
CA GLU A 62 14.36 -28.51 28.46
C GLU A 62 13.26 -28.15 27.45
N ASN A 63 12.37 -27.21 27.82
CA ASN A 63 11.19 -26.87 27.02
C ASN A 63 11.40 -25.70 26.06
N GLY A 64 12.49 -24.95 26.24
CA GLY A 64 12.69 -23.67 25.54
C GLY A 64 11.74 -22.57 26.03
N VAL A 65 11.95 -21.38 25.49
CA VAL A 65 11.08 -20.22 25.67
C VAL A 65 11.25 -19.26 24.50
N GLY A 66 10.17 -18.59 24.11
CA GLY A 66 10.19 -17.48 23.16
C GLY A 66 11.06 -16.31 23.62
N LYS A 67 11.60 -15.54 22.67
CA LYS A 67 12.43 -14.36 22.92
C LYS A 67 11.85 -13.13 22.24
N PHE A 68 12.15 -11.94 22.79
CA PHE A 68 11.69 -10.69 22.17
C PHE A 68 12.31 -10.44 20.79
N ASN A 69 13.48 -11.00 20.50
CA ASN A 69 14.11 -10.88 19.18
C ASN A 69 13.38 -11.66 18.08
N ASP A 70 12.42 -12.52 18.44
CA ASP A 70 11.61 -13.27 17.47
C ASP A 70 10.48 -12.40 16.86
N PHE A 71 10.19 -11.23 17.45
CA PHE A 71 9.27 -10.23 16.89
C PHE A 71 9.99 -9.43 15.79
N THR A 72 10.17 -10.07 14.64
CA THR A 72 10.77 -9.45 13.45
C THR A 72 9.71 -8.77 12.59
N ASP A 73 10.11 -7.80 11.77
CA ASP A 73 9.19 -7.16 10.80
C ASP A 73 8.48 -8.22 9.93
N LYS A 74 9.21 -9.25 9.50
CA LYS A 74 8.65 -10.38 8.74
C LYS A 74 7.60 -11.17 9.54
N ALA A 75 7.76 -11.30 10.86
CA ALA A 75 6.81 -12.00 11.71
C ALA A 75 5.55 -11.17 12.01
N LEU A 76 5.61 -9.85 11.79
CA LEU A 76 4.51 -8.90 11.99
C LEU A 76 3.91 -8.40 10.67
N ASP A 77 4.48 -8.80 9.53
CA ASP A 77 4.00 -8.48 8.20
C ASP A 77 2.67 -9.22 7.95
N SER A 78 1.62 -8.45 7.66
CA SER A 78 0.23 -8.91 7.54
C SER A 78 -0.19 -9.16 6.10
#